data_AF-A0A8I6RC91-F1
#
_entry.id   AF-A0A8I6RC91-F1
#
_cell.length_a   1.000
_cell.length_b   1.000
_cell.length_c   1.000
_cell.angle_alpha   90.00
_cell.angle_beta   90.00
_cell.angle_gamma   90.00
#
_symmetry.space_group_name_H-M   'P 1'
#
loop_
_entity.id
_entity.type
_entity.pdbx_description
1 polymer ?
#
loop_
_entity_poly.entity_id
_entity_poly.type
_entity_poly.pdbx_seq_one_letter_code
_entity_poly.pdbx_strand_id
1 'polypeptide(L)'
;MDSGEKVQESFPWKHCHYRLFNCEVRYPDMSTSPVVLAATTKQTATIIFLHGLGDTGHGWASAIGAIRPPFAKVICPTAPTMPVTWNNGFKMPSWFDLKALDASTDEDEAGIKKAAENIHQIIHAEEQAGINSTRIVIGGFSQGGALALYSAFTYKKPLGGVMALSCWLPLHKQFPRLAVGNKATPILQAHGDCDPLVQYKWGQMTASVLKQLNSNVEFKTYKGLGHSSNEDEMADLKSFVEKILVE
;
A
#
# COMPACT_ATOMS: atom_id res chain seq x y z
N MET A 1 -19.10 -70.48 -37.56
CA MET A 1 -18.36 -71.09 -36.45
C MET A 1 -17.04 -70.33 -36.39
N ASP A 2 -17.02 -69.12 -35.84
CA ASP A 2 -17.20 -68.77 -34.41
C ASP A 2 -16.07 -69.43 -33.59
N SER A 3 -15.25 -68.75 -32.79
CA SER A 3 -15.49 -67.58 -31.95
C SER A 3 -14.16 -66.93 -31.53
N GLY A 4 -14.19 -65.62 -31.30
CA GLY A 4 -13.08 -64.86 -30.74
C GLY A 4 -13.62 -63.60 -30.07
N GLU A 5 -14.16 -63.76 -28.86
CA GLU A 5 -14.63 -62.67 -28.00
C GLU A 5 -13.47 -61.74 -27.62
N LYS A 6 -13.63 -60.45 -27.90
CA LYS A 6 -12.87 -59.38 -27.25
C LYS A 6 -13.75 -58.74 -26.19
N VAL A 7 -13.34 -58.90 -24.93
CA VAL A 7 -13.88 -58.20 -23.78
C VAL A 7 -13.51 -56.71 -23.89
N GLN A 8 -14.51 -55.86 -23.72
CA GLN A 8 -14.41 -54.41 -23.73
C GLN A 8 -14.32 -53.92 -22.28
N GLU A 9 -13.11 -53.59 -21.81
CA GLU A 9 -12.91 -52.89 -20.54
C GLU A 9 -12.68 -51.39 -20.79
N SER A 10 -13.58 -50.60 -20.22
CA SER A 10 -13.59 -49.14 -20.24
C SER A 10 -12.73 -48.57 -19.11
N PHE A 11 -11.70 -47.79 -19.45
CA PHE A 11 -11.01 -46.88 -18.53
C PHE A 11 -10.96 -45.46 -19.13
N PRO A 12 -11.58 -44.44 -18.50
CA PRO A 12 -11.54 -43.08 -19.01
C PRO A 12 -10.35 -42.32 -18.41
N TRP A 13 -9.28 -42.13 -19.19
CA TRP A 13 -8.29 -41.07 -18.90
C TRP A 13 -8.85 -39.72 -19.38
N LYS A 14 -9.63 -39.06 -18.52
CA LYS A 14 -9.95 -37.65 -18.71
C LYS A 14 -8.83 -36.78 -18.14
N HIS A 15 -8.03 -36.25 -19.07
CA HIS A 15 -7.32 -34.97 -19.04
C HIS A 15 -7.44 -34.19 -17.72
N CYS A 16 -6.36 -34.22 -16.94
CA CYS A 16 -6.17 -33.37 -15.78
C CYS A 16 -5.95 -31.93 -16.25
N HIS A 17 -7.03 -31.17 -16.42
CA HIS A 17 -6.95 -29.72 -16.59
C HIS A 17 -6.62 -29.10 -15.23
N TYR A 18 -5.37 -28.67 -15.05
CA TYR A 18 -5.03 -27.69 -14.03
C TYR A 18 -5.84 -26.42 -14.30
N ARG A 19 -6.95 -26.24 -13.59
CA ARG A 19 -7.61 -24.94 -13.49
C ARG A 19 -6.72 -24.04 -12.63
N LEU A 20 -5.93 -23.19 -13.26
CA LEU A 20 -5.46 -21.96 -12.65
C LEU A 20 -6.71 -21.14 -12.28
N PHE A 21 -7.09 -21.15 -11.01
CA PHE A 21 -8.07 -20.21 -10.48
C PHE A 21 -7.41 -18.83 -10.46
N ASN A 22 -7.45 -18.12 -11.58
CA ASN A 22 -7.30 -16.67 -11.58
C ASN A 22 -8.56 -16.09 -10.95
N CYS A 23 -8.57 -15.98 -9.62
CA CYS A 23 -9.52 -15.14 -8.93
C CYS A 23 -9.08 -13.69 -9.18
N GLU A 24 -9.51 -13.11 -10.30
CA GLU A 24 -9.33 -11.69 -10.54
C GLU A 24 -10.15 -10.91 -9.50
N VAL A 25 -9.46 -10.45 -8.47
CA VAL A 25 -10.01 -9.50 -7.51
C VAL A 25 -10.40 -8.23 -8.26
N ARG A 26 -11.71 -7.97 -8.38
CA ARG A 26 -12.21 -6.71 -8.94
C ARG A 26 -12.12 -5.62 -7.87
N TYR A 27 -11.23 -4.66 -8.07
CA TYR A 27 -11.14 -3.47 -7.22
C TYR A 27 -12.20 -2.44 -7.65
N PRO A 28 -13.07 -1.93 -6.75
CA PRO A 28 -14.08 -0.94 -7.10
C PRO A 28 -13.49 0.44 -7.41
N ASP A 29 -14.14 1.20 -8.30
CA ASP A 29 -13.97 2.65 -8.56
C ASP A 29 -12.52 3.17 -8.65
N MET A 30 -11.62 2.40 -9.27
CA MET A 30 -10.35 2.93 -9.78
C MET A 30 -10.48 3.14 -11.28
N SER A 31 -10.19 4.34 -11.76
CA SER A 31 -10.23 4.67 -13.20
C SER A 31 -9.24 3.85 -14.03
N THR A 32 -8.27 3.22 -13.37
CA THR A 32 -7.21 2.41 -13.96
C THR A 32 -6.94 1.20 -13.07
N SER A 33 -6.80 0.02 -13.68
CA SER A 33 -6.41 -1.19 -12.95
C SER A 33 -5.07 -1.01 -12.22
N PRO A 34 -4.91 -1.51 -10.99
CA PRO A 34 -3.64 -1.45 -10.27
C PRO A 34 -2.58 -2.29 -10.97
N VAL A 35 -1.31 -1.92 -10.80
CA VAL A 35 -0.20 -2.81 -11.14
C VAL A 35 -0.12 -3.88 -10.08
N VAL A 36 -0.21 -5.15 -10.49
CA VAL A 36 -0.17 -6.30 -9.59
C VAL A 36 1.01 -7.18 -9.92
N LEU A 37 1.90 -7.38 -8.94
CA LEU A 37 2.96 -8.37 -9.02
C LEU A 37 2.54 -9.58 -8.20
N ALA A 38 2.25 -10.70 -8.88
CA ALA A 38 1.91 -11.95 -8.20
C ALA A 38 3.09 -12.43 -7.31
N ALA A 39 2.77 -13.08 -6.20
CA ALA A 39 3.76 -13.80 -5.41
C ALA A 39 4.42 -14.89 -6.28
N THR A 40 5.70 -15.20 -6.02
CA THR A 40 6.43 -16.26 -6.74
C THR A 40 6.28 -17.63 -6.07
N THR A 41 5.83 -17.66 -4.81
CA THR A 41 5.39 -18.87 -4.10
C THR A 41 3.91 -18.72 -3.69
N LYS A 42 3.38 -19.67 -2.90
CA LYS A 42 2.00 -19.57 -2.39
C LYS A 42 1.82 -18.23 -1.66
N GLN A 43 0.86 -17.42 -2.13
CA GLN A 43 0.58 -16.12 -1.52
C GLN A 43 0.12 -16.30 -0.07
N THR A 44 0.83 -15.69 0.87
CA THR A 44 0.45 -15.63 2.30
C THR A 44 0.50 -14.22 2.88
N ALA A 45 0.92 -13.23 2.08
CA ALA A 45 0.97 -11.82 2.47
C ALA A 45 0.68 -10.91 1.27
N THR A 46 0.39 -9.65 1.55
CA THR A 46 0.19 -8.62 0.51
C THR A 46 0.77 -7.29 0.93
N ILE A 47 1.46 -6.62 0.01
CA ILE A 47 1.98 -5.26 0.17
C ILE A 47 1.18 -4.36 -0.77
N ILE A 48 0.51 -3.36 -0.23
CA ILE A 48 -0.20 -2.31 -0.99
C ILE A 48 0.65 -1.05 -0.91
N PHE A 49 1.08 -0.51 -2.05
CA PHE A 49 1.95 0.68 -2.07
C PHE A 49 1.41 1.81 -2.94
N LEU A 50 1.23 2.98 -2.34
CA LEU A 50 0.59 4.16 -2.94
C LEU A 50 1.64 5.16 -3.44
N HIS A 51 1.58 5.51 -4.73
CA HIS A 51 2.52 6.46 -5.35
C HIS A 51 2.28 7.92 -4.90
N GLY A 52 3.25 8.81 -5.18
CA GLY A 52 3.13 10.24 -4.91
C GLY A 52 2.26 10.98 -5.93
N LEU A 53 1.95 12.25 -5.65
CA LEU A 53 1.16 13.11 -6.54
C LEU A 53 1.74 13.14 -7.97
N GLY A 54 0.88 12.94 -8.99
CA GLY A 54 1.25 13.01 -10.41
C GLY A 54 1.91 11.76 -10.99
N ASP A 55 2.29 10.79 -10.16
CA ASP A 55 2.85 9.50 -10.59
C ASP A 55 1.75 8.46 -10.87
N THR A 56 2.12 7.19 -11.10
CA THR A 56 1.21 6.06 -11.25
C THR A 56 1.70 4.84 -10.48
N GLY A 57 0.89 3.78 -10.39
CA GLY A 57 1.30 2.52 -9.78
C GLY A 57 2.56 1.90 -10.41
N HIS A 58 2.87 2.20 -11.67
CA HIS A 58 4.08 1.72 -12.34
C HIS A 58 5.37 2.30 -11.75
N GLY A 59 5.33 3.54 -11.25
CA GLY A 59 6.50 4.26 -10.76
C GLY A 59 7.18 3.56 -9.58
N TRP A 60 6.41 2.81 -8.78
CA TRP A 60 6.89 2.13 -7.58
C TRP A 60 6.86 0.60 -7.65
N ALA A 61 6.12 0.01 -8.60
CA ALA A 61 5.93 -1.44 -8.66
C ALA A 61 7.26 -2.20 -8.72
N SER A 62 8.23 -1.75 -9.52
CA SER A 62 9.55 -2.41 -9.62
C SER A 62 10.33 -2.34 -8.31
N ALA A 63 10.43 -1.15 -7.70
CA ALA A 63 11.16 -0.93 -6.45
C ALA A 63 10.57 -1.75 -5.29
N ILE A 64 9.24 -1.74 -5.13
CA ILE A 64 8.56 -2.52 -4.10
C ILE A 64 8.60 -4.02 -4.42
N GLY A 65 8.54 -4.38 -5.70
CA GLY A 65 8.73 -5.74 -6.19
C GLY A 65 10.11 -6.32 -5.87
N ALA A 66 11.15 -5.50 -5.79
CA ALA A 66 12.51 -5.92 -5.48
C ALA A 66 12.76 -6.19 -3.98
N ILE A 67 11.97 -5.57 -3.09
CA ILE A 67 12.13 -5.74 -1.63
C ILE A 67 11.14 -6.75 -1.03
N ARG A 68 10.23 -7.31 -1.83
CA ARG A 68 9.18 -8.20 -1.32
C ARG A 68 9.72 -9.61 -1.03
N PRO A 69 9.23 -10.28 0.03
CA PRO A 69 9.36 -11.72 0.18
C PRO A 69 8.65 -12.48 -0.96
N PRO A 70 9.10 -13.69 -1.32
CA PRO A 70 8.56 -14.46 -2.46
C PRO A 70 7.07 -14.82 -2.30
N PHE A 71 6.57 -14.96 -1.08
CA PHE A 71 5.16 -15.25 -0.77
C PHE A 71 4.26 -14.00 -0.71
N ALA A 72 4.81 -12.80 -0.93
CA ALA A 72 4.07 -11.54 -0.88
C ALA A 72 3.63 -11.09 -2.27
N LYS A 73 2.33 -10.89 -2.46
CA LYS A 73 1.78 -10.15 -3.61
C LYS A 73 2.03 -8.65 -3.41
N VAL A 74 2.33 -7.92 -4.48
CA VAL A 74 2.40 -6.45 -4.45
C VAL A 74 1.26 -5.87 -5.28
N ILE A 75 0.57 -4.88 -4.74
CA ILE A 75 -0.48 -4.10 -5.42
C ILE A 75 -0.07 -2.63 -5.37
N CYS A 76 0.15 -2.03 -6.54
CA CYS A 76 0.41 -0.60 -6.70
C CYS A 76 -0.77 0.03 -7.45
N PRO A 77 -1.80 0.52 -6.74
CA PRO A 77 -2.91 1.21 -7.37
C PRO A 77 -2.46 2.54 -7.97
N THR A 78 -3.19 3.00 -8.99
CA THR A 78 -3.00 4.32 -9.57
C THR A 78 -4.15 5.22 -9.15
N ALA A 79 -3.83 6.39 -8.62
CA ALA A 79 -4.80 7.39 -8.20
C ALA A 79 -5.64 7.88 -9.39
N PRO A 80 -6.91 8.25 -9.19
CA PRO A 80 -7.72 8.83 -10.25
C PRO A 80 -7.17 10.17 -10.73
N THR A 81 -7.37 10.49 -12.00
CA THR A 81 -7.02 11.81 -12.54
C THR A 81 -8.05 12.85 -12.09
N MET A 82 -7.61 13.86 -11.35
CA MET A 82 -8.46 14.94 -10.85
C MET A 82 -7.72 16.29 -10.91
N PRO A 83 -8.44 17.43 -10.94
CA PRO A 83 -7.79 18.74 -10.79
C PRO A 83 -7.16 18.87 -9.40
N VAL A 84 -5.99 19.51 -9.33
CA VAL A 84 -5.25 19.72 -8.08
C VAL A 84 -5.08 21.22 -7.83
N THR A 85 -5.65 21.72 -6.74
CA THR A 85 -5.69 23.15 -6.40
C THR A 85 -4.29 23.75 -6.26
N TRP A 86 -3.37 23.07 -5.57
CA TRP A 86 -1.97 23.48 -5.41
C TRP A 86 -1.23 23.63 -6.75
N ASN A 87 -1.65 22.87 -7.77
CA ASN A 87 -1.10 22.97 -9.13
C ASN A 87 -2.03 23.72 -10.09
N ASN A 88 -2.67 24.80 -9.62
CA ASN A 88 -3.53 25.68 -10.40
C ASN A 88 -4.66 24.94 -11.17
N GLY A 89 -5.19 23.86 -10.59
CA GLY A 89 -6.27 23.07 -11.17
C GLY A 89 -5.85 22.14 -12.31
N PHE A 90 -4.55 22.00 -12.58
CA PHE A 90 -4.05 21.03 -13.57
C PHE A 90 -4.48 19.61 -13.18
N LYS A 91 -4.94 18.84 -14.17
CA LYS A 91 -5.43 17.48 -13.95
C LYS A 91 -4.27 16.48 -13.97
N MET A 92 -4.12 15.72 -12.91
CA MET A 92 -3.11 14.67 -12.78
C MET A 92 -3.60 13.57 -11.83
N PRO A 93 -2.95 12.39 -11.80
CA PRO A 93 -3.22 11.38 -10.77
C PRO A 93 -3.02 11.96 -9.38
N SER A 94 -4.08 11.99 -8.57
CA SER A 94 -4.05 12.50 -7.20
C SER A 94 -5.01 11.72 -6.32
N TRP A 95 -4.59 11.40 -5.09
CA TRP A 95 -5.39 10.63 -4.15
C TRP A 95 -6.54 11.46 -3.55
N PHE A 96 -6.29 12.75 -3.32
CA PHE A 96 -7.23 13.75 -2.81
C PHE A 96 -6.78 15.13 -3.29
N ASP A 97 -7.61 16.17 -3.17
CA ASP A 97 -7.18 17.51 -3.59
C ASP A 97 -6.11 18.05 -2.62
N LEU A 98 -4.93 18.36 -3.16
CA LEU A 98 -3.88 19.04 -2.41
C LEU A 98 -4.06 20.53 -2.62
N LYS A 99 -4.48 21.26 -1.58
CA LYS A 99 -4.69 22.71 -1.65
C LYS A 99 -3.41 23.51 -1.43
N ALA A 100 -2.62 23.09 -0.45
CA ALA A 100 -1.29 23.64 -0.19
C ALA A 100 -0.42 22.60 0.52
N LEU A 101 0.89 22.78 0.41
CA LEU A 101 1.88 22.14 1.27
C LEU A 101 2.23 23.14 2.36
N ASP A 102 1.34 23.29 3.35
CA ASP A 102 1.57 24.04 4.56
C ASP A 102 0.64 23.52 5.69
N ALA A 103 1.03 23.75 6.96
CA ALA A 103 0.29 23.24 8.12
C ALA A 103 -0.93 24.10 8.54
N SER A 104 -1.14 25.24 7.88
CA SER A 104 -2.19 26.23 8.18
C SER A 104 -3.41 26.14 7.27
N THR A 105 -3.25 25.56 6.08
CA THR A 105 -4.31 25.42 5.07
C THR A 105 -5.21 24.23 5.39
N ASP A 106 -6.52 24.43 5.23
CA ASP A 106 -7.51 23.37 5.40
C ASP A 106 -7.36 22.30 4.31
N GLU A 107 -7.15 21.05 4.72
CA GLU A 107 -7.03 19.90 3.82
C GLU A 107 -8.38 19.50 3.19
N ASP A 108 -8.34 18.69 2.14
CA ASP A 108 -9.53 18.08 1.52
C ASP A 108 -10.03 16.89 2.36
N GLU A 109 -10.66 17.17 3.50
CA GLU A 109 -11.12 16.13 4.43
C GLU A 109 -12.06 15.11 3.75
N ALA A 110 -12.96 15.56 2.89
CA ALA A 110 -13.89 14.68 2.19
C ALA A 110 -13.17 13.77 1.19
N GLY A 111 -12.24 14.31 0.41
CA GLY A 111 -11.43 13.52 -0.53
C GLY A 111 -10.50 12.53 0.17
N ILE A 112 -9.83 12.95 1.26
CA ILE A 112 -8.97 12.06 2.07
C ILE A 112 -9.78 10.88 2.61
N LYS A 113 -10.97 11.13 3.17
CA LYS A 113 -11.85 10.07 3.68
C LYS A 113 -12.31 9.12 2.58
N LYS A 114 -12.76 9.65 1.45
CA LYS A 114 -13.17 8.84 0.28
C LYS A 114 -12.01 7.99 -0.24
N ALA A 115 -10.83 8.57 -0.36
CA ALA A 115 -9.64 7.85 -0.82
C ALA A 115 -9.27 6.72 0.16
N ALA A 116 -9.35 6.98 1.46
CA ALA A 116 -9.08 5.97 2.48
C ALA A 116 -10.08 4.80 2.43
N GLU A 117 -11.36 5.09 2.19
CA GLU A 117 -12.38 4.05 1.97
C GLU A 117 -12.05 3.16 0.76
N ASN A 118 -11.57 3.75 -0.34
CA ASN A 118 -11.13 2.98 -1.51
C ASN A 118 -9.94 2.07 -1.15
N ILE A 119 -8.97 2.55 -0.36
CA ILE A 119 -7.87 1.72 0.13
C ILE A 119 -8.37 0.62 1.06
N HIS A 120 -9.32 0.90 1.94
CA HIS A 120 -9.95 -0.10 2.80
C HIS A 120 -10.65 -1.19 1.99
N GLN A 121 -11.24 -0.86 0.84
CA GLN A 121 -11.82 -1.85 -0.07
C GLN A 121 -10.75 -2.77 -0.70
N ILE A 122 -9.58 -2.24 -1.06
CA ILE A 122 -8.44 -3.06 -1.52
C ILE A 122 -8.01 -4.02 -0.42
N ILE A 123 -7.84 -3.53 0.81
CA ILE A 123 -7.49 -4.37 1.98
C ILE A 123 -8.56 -5.45 2.19
N HIS A 124 -9.85 -5.08 2.17
CA HIS A 124 -10.95 -6.01 2.36
C HIS A 124 -10.98 -7.10 1.27
N ALA A 125 -10.68 -6.75 0.03
CA ALA A 125 -10.65 -7.70 -1.06
C ALA A 125 -9.54 -8.76 -0.88
N GLU A 126 -8.39 -8.38 -0.34
CA GLU A 126 -7.33 -9.32 0.06
C GLU A 126 -7.72 -10.19 1.24
N GLU A 127 -8.46 -9.64 2.22
CA GLU A 127 -9.02 -10.45 3.31
C GLU A 127 -9.99 -11.51 2.80
N GLN A 128 -10.86 -11.16 1.85
CA GLN A 128 -11.78 -12.11 1.23
C GLN A 128 -11.06 -13.16 0.38
N ALA A 129 -9.88 -12.82 -0.15
CA ALA A 129 -8.99 -13.76 -0.82
C ALA A 129 -8.21 -14.68 0.17
N GLY A 130 -8.45 -14.55 1.48
CA GLY A 130 -7.87 -15.41 2.51
C GLY A 130 -6.58 -14.89 3.15
N ILE A 131 -6.18 -13.64 2.89
CA ILE A 131 -5.01 -13.04 3.51
C ILE A 131 -5.42 -12.38 4.82
N ASN A 132 -4.85 -12.82 5.95
CA ASN A 132 -5.11 -12.18 7.24
C ASN A 132 -4.67 -10.70 7.22
N SER A 133 -5.42 -9.79 7.82
CA SER A 133 -5.06 -8.36 7.87
C SER A 133 -3.67 -8.11 8.47
N THR A 134 -3.24 -8.93 9.44
CA THR A 134 -1.88 -8.86 10.02
C THR A 134 -0.77 -9.30 9.06
N ARG A 135 -1.13 -9.76 7.86
CA ARG A 135 -0.23 -10.10 6.73
C ARG A 135 -0.37 -9.12 5.57
N ILE A 136 -1.12 -8.03 5.76
CA ILE A 136 -1.28 -6.94 4.79
C ILE A 136 -0.44 -5.75 5.28
N VAL A 137 0.55 -5.37 4.49
CA VAL A 137 1.36 -4.17 4.72
C VAL A 137 0.85 -3.09 3.79
N ILE A 138 0.64 -1.88 4.32
CA ILE A 138 0.31 -0.70 3.51
C ILE A 138 1.48 0.27 3.52
N GLY A 139 1.76 0.91 2.40
CA GLY A 139 2.75 1.97 2.37
C GLY A 139 2.52 2.97 1.26
N GLY A 140 3.37 3.98 1.20
CA GLY A 140 3.37 4.91 0.09
C GLY A 140 4.41 6.00 0.23
N PHE A 141 4.56 6.74 -0.86
CA PHE A 141 5.46 7.88 -0.97
C PHE A 141 4.68 9.19 -1.05
N SER A 142 5.13 10.24 -0.36
CA SER A 142 4.56 11.59 -0.43
C SER A 142 3.04 11.58 -0.14
N GLN A 143 2.20 12.09 -1.05
CA GLN A 143 0.74 12.04 -0.92
C GLN A 143 0.19 10.61 -0.69
N GLY A 144 0.78 9.59 -1.34
CA GLY A 144 0.41 8.20 -1.12
C GLY A 144 0.80 7.70 0.27
N GLY A 145 1.96 8.12 0.78
CA GLY A 145 2.39 7.82 2.16
C GLY A 145 1.46 8.47 3.20
N ALA A 146 0.99 9.68 2.93
CA ALA A 146 0.02 10.38 3.76
C ALA A 146 -1.31 9.63 3.82
N LEU A 147 -1.81 9.19 2.66
CA LEU A 147 -3.01 8.37 2.58
C LEU A 147 -2.82 7.00 3.26
N ALA A 148 -1.66 6.38 3.13
CA ALA A 148 -1.35 5.10 3.78
C ALA A 148 -1.43 5.20 5.31
N LEU A 149 -0.83 6.24 5.90
CA LEU A 149 -0.91 6.51 7.33
C LEU A 149 -2.35 6.70 7.79
N TYR A 150 -3.10 7.60 7.13
CA TYR A 150 -4.49 7.86 7.48
C TYR A 150 -5.35 6.60 7.36
N SER A 151 -5.19 5.85 6.26
CA SER A 151 -5.91 4.60 6.01
C SER A 151 -5.61 3.58 7.09
N ALA A 152 -4.36 3.43 7.53
CA ALA A 152 -3.99 2.50 8.59
C ALA A 152 -4.67 2.84 9.92
N PHE A 153 -4.60 4.08 10.40
CA PHE A 153 -5.20 4.43 11.69
C PHE A 153 -6.74 4.42 11.68
N THR A 154 -7.36 4.64 10.52
CA THR A 154 -8.82 4.60 10.36
C THR A 154 -9.34 3.19 10.01
N TYR A 155 -8.45 2.22 9.79
CA TYR A 155 -8.84 0.83 9.58
C TYR A 155 -9.00 0.08 10.90
N LYS A 156 -10.12 -0.64 11.06
CA LYS A 156 -10.52 -1.25 12.34
C LYS A 156 -9.67 -2.42 12.79
N LYS A 157 -9.12 -3.19 11.84
CA LYS A 157 -8.33 -4.39 12.12
C LYS A 157 -6.83 -4.04 12.14
N PRO A 158 -6.01 -4.77 12.92
CA PRO A 158 -4.56 -4.60 12.86
C PRO A 158 -4.02 -5.04 11.49
N LEU A 159 -3.18 -4.19 10.91
CA LEU A 159 -2.41 -4.47 9.71
C LEU A 159 -1.03 -5.04 10.09
N GLY A 160 -0.37 -5.68 9.12
CA GLY A 160 0.97 -6.26 9.30
C GLY A 160 2.08 -5.23 9.46
N GLY A 161 1.92 -4.06 8.83
CA GLY A 161 2.83 -2.93 9.00
C GLY A 161 2.49 -1.74 8.12
N VAL A 162 3.15 -0.61 8.38
CA VAL A 162 3.02 0.61 7.59
C VAL A 162 4.40 1.12 7.14
N MET A 163 4.55 1.44 5.86
CA MET A 163 5.76 2.09 5.30
C MET A 163 5.40 3.49 4.80
N ALA A 164 5.91 4.53 5.46
CA ALA A 164 5.54 5.92 5.20
C ALA A 164 6.75 6.74 4.75
N LEU A 165 6.89 6.98 3.44
CA LEU A 165 8.08 7.61 2.85
C LEU A 165 7.82 9.08 2.50
N SER A 166 8.67 9.98 3.00
CA SER A 166 8.70 11.41 2.68
C SER A 166 7.31 12.06 2.67
N CYS A 167 6.53 11.81 3.72
CA CYS A 167 5.11 12.17 3.81
C CYS A 167 4.74 12.87 5.13
N TRP A 168 3.44 13.12 5.31
CA TRP A 168 2.85 13.68 6.53
C TRP A 168 1.59 12.92 6.94
N LEU A 169 1.13 13.06 8.19
CA LEU A 169 -0.19 12.59 8.60
C LEU A 169 -1.26 13.65 8.27
N PRO A 170 -2.17 13.40 7.32
CA PRO A 170 -3.24 14.34 7.04
C PRO A 170 -4.28 14.34 8.16
N LEU A 171 -4.96 15.47 8.33
CA LEU A 171 -5.94 15.71 9.39
C LEU A 171 -5.39 15.46 10.80
N HIS A 172 -4.08 15.63 11.00
CA HIS A 172 -3.37 15.31 12.25
C HIS A 172 -4.03 15.91 13.51
N LYS A 173 -4.64 17.10 13.41
CA LYS A 173 -5.36 17.76 14.53
C LYS A 173 -6.60 16.99 15.01
N GLN A 174 -7.11 16.06 14.21
CA GLN A 174 -8.26 15.22 14.55
C GLN A 174 -7.84 13.90 15.23
N PHE A 175 -6.55 13.63 15.36
CA PHE A 175 -6.04 12.49 16.12
C PHE A 175 -5.86 12.87 17.60
N PRO A 176 -6.14 11.96 18.57
CA PRO A 176 -6.38 10.52 18.40
C PRO A 176 -7.82 10.13 18.05
N ARG A 177 -8.78 11.07 17.97
CA ARG A 177 -10.21 10.76 17.80
C ARG A 177 -10.52 9.89 16.57
N LEU A 178 -9.82 10.10 15.45
CA LEU A 178 -10.01 9.31 14.22
C LEU A 178 -9.33 7.93 14.25
N ALA A 179 -8.40 7.68 15.18
CA ALA A 179 -7.68 6.41 15.24
C ALA A 179 -8.56 5.32 15.89
N VAL A 180 -9.01 4.36 15.09
CA VAL A 180 -9.86 3.23 15.52
C VAL A 180 -9.11 1.91 15.62
N GLY A 181 -7.86 1.84 15.15
CA GLY A 181 -7.04 0.63 15.14
C GLY A 181 -5.54 0.91 15.09
N ASN A 182 -4.76 -0.15 14.81
CA ASN A 182 -3.32 -0.08 14.50
C ASN A 182 -2.47 0.66 15.55
N LYS A 183 -2.75 0.44 16.85
CA LYS A 183 -2.01 1.04 17.99
C LYS A 183 -0.67 0.38 18.33
N ALA A 184 -0.40 -0.79 17.77
CA ALA A 184 0.86 -1.52 17.96
C ALA A 184 1.43 -2.09 16.64
N THR A 185 0.78 -1.77 15.52
CA THR A 185 1.21 -2.18 14.19
C THR A 185 2.58 -1.55 13.91
N PRO A 186 3.59 -2.32 13.46
CA PRO A 186 4.89 -1.77 13.12
C PRO A 186 4.76 -0.66 12.07
N ILE A 187 5.40 0.49 12.31
CA ILE A 187 5.47 1.60 11.35
C ILE A 187 6.94 1.96 11.13
N LEU A 188 7.37 1.92 9.87
CA LEU A 188 8.61 2.56 9.43
C LEU A 188 8.25 3.84 8.69
N GLN A 189 8.58 4.97 9.29
CA GLN A 189 8.53 6.27 8.63
C GLN A 189 9.94 6.67 8.20
N ALA A 190 10.11 7.06 6.95
CA ALA A 190 11.38 7.40 6.33
C ALA A 190 11.31 8.80 5.71
N HIS A 191 12.36 9.60 5.83
CA HIS A 191 12.37 10.97 5.29
C HIS A 191 13.79 11.46 4.97
N GLY A 192 13.94 12.19 3.87
CA GLY A 192 15.16 12.96 3.58
C GLY A 192 15.24 14.26 4.38
N ASP A 193 16.41 14.62 4.90
CA ASP A 193 16.59 15.88 5.65
C ASP A 193 16.69 17.13 4.75
N CYS A 194 16.86 16.94 3.44
CA CYS A 194 16.93 17.98 2.42
C CYS A 194 15.68 18.03 1.52
N ASP A 195 14.55 17.44 1.94
CA ASP A 195 13.30 17.43 1.18
C ASP A 195 12.72 18.85 1.01
N PRO A 196 12.65 19.40 -0.23
CA PRO A 196 12.16 20.75 -0.47
C PRO A 196 10.63 20.84 -0.61
N LEU A 197 9.93 19.70 -0.79
CA LEU A 197 8.49 19.68 -1.04
C LEU A 197 7.73 19.35 0.24
N VAL A 198 8.00 18.17 0.81
CA VAL A 198 7.44 17.76 2.10
C VAL A 198 8.53 18.00 3.13
N GLN A 199 8.58 19.22 3.65
CA GLN A 199 9.66 19.66 4.53
C GLN A 199 9.92 18.64 5.65
N TYR A 200 11.18 18.34 5.92
CA TYR A 200 11.60 17.37 6.94
C TYR A 200 10.92 17.59 8.30
N LYS A 201 10.69 18.86 8.68
CA LYS A 201 9.94 19.23 9.88
C LYS A 201 8.53 18.62 9.96
N TRP A 202 7.84 18.47 8.83
CA TRP A 202 6.51 17.85 8.79
C TRP A 202 6.60 16.34 8.98
N GLY A 203 7.65 15.70 8.47
CA GLY A 203 8.00 14.32 8.80
C GLY A 203 8.22 14.14 10.31
N GLN A 204 9.00 15.03 10.93
CA GLN A 204 9.26 15.02 12.38
C GLN A 204 7.99 15.25 13.23
N MET A 205 7.13 16.20 12.83
CA MET A 205 5.84 16.42 13.50
C MET A 205 4.93 15.20 13.37
N THR A 206 4.88 14.60 12.18
CA THR A 206 4.17 13.35 11.94
C THR A 206 4.68 12.25 12.85
N ALA A 207 5.99 11.99 12.89
CA ALA A 207 6.61 11.00 13.76
C ALA A 207 6.24 11.21 15.24
N SER A 208 6.19 12.47 15.68
CA SER A 208 5.81 12.84 17.05
C SER A 208 4.36 12.48 17.36
N VAL A 209 3.43 12.72 16.43
CA VAL A 209 2.02 12.30 16.57
C VAL A 209 1.91 10.78 16.51
N LEU A 210 2.59 10.12 15.56
CA LEU A 210 2.56 8.66 15.41
C LEU A 210 2.99 7.94 16.68
N LYS A 211 4.05 8.40 17.35
CA LYS A 211 4.53 7.85 18.63
C LYS A 211 3.55 8.02 19.80
N GLN A 212 2.62 8.97 19.72
CA GLN A 212 1.52 9.10 20.69
C GLN A 212 0.36 8.14 20.39
N LEU A 213 0.15 7.80 19.11
CA LEU A 213 -0.94 6.94 18.65
C LEU A 213 -0.57 5.45 18.66
N ASN A 214 0.71 5.13 18.48
CA ASN A 214 1.20 3.79 18.24
C ASN A 214 2.52 3.53 19.00
N SER A 215 2.62 2.36 19.64
CA SER A 215 3.77 1.96 20.46
C SER A 215 4.97 1.41 19.70
N ASN A 216 4.90 1.28 18.37
CA ASN A 216 5.86 0.60 17.51
C ASN A 216 6.16 1.41 16.24
N VAL A 217 6.73 2.60 16.43
CA VAL A 217 7.05 3.55 15.36
C VAL A 217 8.54 3.82 15.31
N GLU A 218 9.14 3.56 14.16
CA GLU A 218 10.50 3.95 13.82
C GLU A 218 10.48 5.15 12.85
N PHE A 219 11.30 6.16 13.11
CA PHE A 219 11.50 7.30 12.20
C PHE A 219 12.96 7.34 11.77
N LYS A 220 13.23 7.08 10.50
CA LYS A 220 14.55 7.10 9.89
C LYS A 220 14.75 8.34 9.03
N THR A 221 15.94 8.91 9.12
CA THR A 221 16.32 10.10 8.37
C THR A 221 17.51 9.79 7.48
N TYR A 222 17.42 10.20 6.21
CA TYR A 222 18.46 9.98 5.21
C TYR A 222 19.13 11.31 4.87
N LYS A 223 20.41 11.43 5.22
CA LYS A 223 21.16 12.69 5.12
C LYS A 223 21.43 13.07 3.67
N GLY A 224 21.14 14.31 3.31
CA GLY A 224 21.31 14.84 1.96
C GLY A 224 20.22 14.40 0.96
N LEU A 225 19.28 13.56 1.37
CA LEU A 225 18.21 13.08 0.50
C LEU A 225 17.12 14.17 0.37
N GLY A 226 16.72 14.43 -0.88
CA GLY A 226 15.63 15.34 -1.21
C GLY A 226 14.26 14.64 -1.21
N HIS A 227 13.34 15.12 -2.06
CA HIS A 227 12.03 14.47 -2.26
C HIS A 227 12.13 13.27 -3.21
N SER A 228 12.85 12.24 -2.80
CA SER A 228 13.06 10.99 -3.55
C SER A 228 13.33 9.84 -2.59
N SER A 229 13.59 8.65 -3.12
CA SER A 229 14.18 7.52 -2.38
C SER A 229 15.65 7.31 -2.75
N ASN A 230 16.35 6.50 -1.97
CA ASN A 230 17.70 6.02 -2.27
C ASN A 230 17.88 4.53 -1.89
N GLU A 231 19.06 3.98 -2.18
CA GLU A 231 19.36 2.56 -1.92
C GLU A 231 19.31 2.20 -0.42
N ASP A 232 19.81 3.08 0.45
CA ASP A 232 19.79 2.88 1.90
C ASP A 232 18.36 2.80 2.44
N GLU A 233 17.48 3.70 2.01
CA GLU A 233 16.05 3.69 2.36
C GLU A 233 15.39 2.39 1.89
N MET A 234 15.65 1.97 0.65
CA MET A 234 15.09 0.72 0.11
C MET A 234 15.61 -0.52 0.85
N ALA A 235 16.88 -0.53 1.27
CA ALA A 235 17.46 -1.62 2.07
C ALA A 235 16.83 -1.70 3.48
N ASP A 236 16.54 -0.56 4.08
CA ASP A 236 15.83 -0.48 5.35
C ASP A 236 14.37 -0.94 5.23
N LEU A 237 13.68 -0.56 4.14
CA LEU A 237 12.33 -1.04 3.87
C LEU A 237 12.30 -2.55 3.68
N LYS A 238 13.26 -3.11 2.93
CA LYS A 238 13.41 -4.55 2.79
C LYS A 238 13.57 -5.24 4.15
N SER A 239 14.50 -4.76 4.96
CA SER A 239 14.77 -5.32 6.30
C SER A 239 13.54 -5.22 7.20
N PHE A 240 12.80 -4.11 7.13
CA PHE A 240 11.54 -3.93 7.84
C PHE A 240 10.48 -4.94 7.41
N VAL A 241 10.27 -5.11 6.09
CA VAL A 241 9.30 -6.06 5.53
C VAL A 241 9.64 -7.50 5.93
N GLU A 242 10.91 -7.91 5.82
CA GLU A 242 11.39 -9.24 6.21
C GLU A 242 11.17 -9.50 7.71
N LYS A 243 11.32 -8.48 8.56
CA LYS A 243 11.09 -8.59 10.00
C LYS A 243 9.60 -8.77 10.36
N ILE A 244 8.69 -8.09 9.67
CA ILE A 244 7.26 -8.10 10.01
C ILE A 244 6.49 -9.21 9.28
N LEU A 245 6.99 -9.67 8.13
CA LEU A 245 6.43 -10.78 7.35
C LEU A 245 7.37 -11.99 7.42
N VAL A 246 7.26 -12.76 8.49
CA VAL A 246 7.95 -14.06 8.61
C VAL A 246 7.09 -15.15 7.96
N GLU A 247 7.70 -16.15 7.33
CA GLU A 247 6.98 -17.30 6.73
C GLU A 247 6.19 -18.11 7.77
#